data_AF-A0A2V5Y7Q6-F1
#
_entry.id   AF-A0A2V5Y7Q6-F1
#
_cell.length_a   1.000
_cell.length_b   1.000
_cell.length_c   1.000
_cell.angle_alpha   90.00
_cell.angle_beta   90.00
_cell.angle_gamma   90.00
#
_symmetry.space_group_name_H-M   'P 1'
#
loop_
_entity.id
_entity.type
_entity.pdbx_description
1 polymer ?
#
loop_
_entity_poly.entity_id
_entity_poly.type
_entity_poly.pdbx_seq_one_letter_code
_entity_poly.pdbx_strand_id
1 'polypeptide(L)' 'MVSETIELRGHIIDSLILPKVLDQILTHDANFKIGDIRIGEKRVDQSFARIVVSAETS' A
#
# COMPACT_ATOMS: atom_id res chain seq x y z
N MET A 1 -5.90 -18.48 -6.09
CA MET A 1 -5.89 -17.13 -5.48
C MET A 1 -4.81 -17.10 -4.42
N VAL A 2 -3.80 -16.25 -4.61
CA VAL A 2 -2.71 -16.04 -3.65
C VAL A 2 -2.85 -14.64 -3.10
N SER A 3 -2.53 -14.46 -1.82
CA SER A 3 -2.54 -13.15 -1.17
C SER A 3 -1.34 -12.96 -0.28
N GLU A 4 -0.81 -11.74 -0.27
CA GLU A 4 0.33 -11.35 0.55
C GLU A 4 0.06 -10.00 1.22
N THR A 5 0.62 -9.78 2.40
CA THR A 5 0.52 -8.50 3.10
C THR A 5 1.82 -7.73 2.96
N ILE A 6 1.73 -6.50 2.46
CA ILE A 6 2.85 -5.57 2.37
C ILE A 6 2.67 -4.42 3.38
N GLU A 7 3.80 -3.90 3.85
CA GLU A 7 3.85 -2.75 4.74
C GLU A 7 4.67 -1.62 4.11
N LEU A 8 4.07 -0.43 4.03
CA LEU A 8 4.74 0.79 3.60
C LEU A 8 5.04 1.66 4.82
N ARG A 9 6.26 2.18 4.90
CA ARG A 9 6.74 3.05 5.98
C ARG A 9 7.49 4.25 5.40
N GLY A 10 7.26 5.44 5.96
CA GLY A 10 7.93 6.68 5.55
C GLY A 10 6.96 7.80 5.21
N HIS A 11 7.34 8.69 4.30
CA HIS A 11 6.51 9.84 3.88
C HIS A 11 5.46 9.42 2.86
N ILE A 12 4.42 8.70 3.30
CA ILE A 12 3.46 8.06 2.39
C ILE A 12 2.67 9.07 1.54
N ILE A 13 2.31 10.21 2.13
CA ILE A 13 1.53 11.27 1.47
C ILE A 13 2.43 12.11 0.56
N ASP A 14 3.51 12.68 1.10
CA ASP A 14 4.37 13.61 0.37
C ASP A 14 5.05 12.95 -0.84
N SER A 15 5.44 11.68 -0.72
CA SER A 15 6.13 10.97 -1.80
C SER A 15 5.18 10.38 -2.85
N LEU A 16 3.86 10.46 -2.60
CA LEU A 16 2.82 9.81 -3.41
C LEU A 16 3.11 8.32 -3.66
N ILE A 17 3.77 7.65 -2.71
CA ILE A 17 4.15 6.23 -2.89
C ILE A 17 2.92 5.33 -2.78
N LEU A 18 1.95 5.68 -1.94
CA LEU A 18 0.70 4.91 -1.81
C LEU A 18 -0.04 4.79 -3.14
N PRO A 19 -0.44 5.90 -3.81
CA PRO A 19 -1.15 5.78 -5.09
C PRO A 19 -0.31 5.06 -6.15
N LYS A 20 1.02 5.25 -6.19
CA LYS A 20 1.90 4.52 -7.12
C LYS A 20 1.88 3.01 -6.89
N VAL A 21 1.96 2.56 -5.63
CA VAL A 21 1.92 1.13 -5.31
C VAL A 21 0.56 0.53 -5.67
N LEU A 22 -0.54 1.23 -5.35
CA LEU A 22 -1.90 0.77 -5.68
C LEU A 22 -2.10 0.67 -7.20
N ASP A 23 -1.63 1.65 -7.96
CA ASP A 23 -1.67 1.67 -9.43
C ASP A 23 -0.90 0.49 -10.04
N GLN A 24 0.28 0.18 -9.51
CA GLN A 24 1.06 -0.98 -9.95
C GLN A 24 0.33 -2.30 -9.67
N ILE A 25 -0.31 -2.44 -8.51
CA ILE A 25 -1.09 -3.64 -8.19
C ILE A 25 -2.21 -3.85 -9.22
N LEU A 26 -2.97 -2.79 -9.52
CA LEU A 26 -4.05 -2.85 -10.51
C LEU A 26 -3.53 -3.11 -11.93
N THR A 27 -2.38 -2.55 -12.29
CA THR A 27 -1.73 -2.76 -13.61
C THR A 27 -1.37 -4.23 -13.84
N HIS A 28 -1.10 -4.98 -12.77
CA HIS A 28 -0.81 -6.41 -12.82
C HIS A 28 -2.04 -7.31 -12.67
N ASP A 29 -3.25 -6.77 -12.88
CA ASP A 29 -4.53 -7.48 -12.73
C ASP A 29 -4.71 -8.11 -11.34
N ALA A 30 -4.06 -7.51 -10.34
CA ALA A 30 -4.19 -7.90 -8.95
C ALA A 30 -5.11 -6.94 -8.20
N ASN A 31 -5.71 -7.44 -7.13
CA ASN A 31 -6.58 -6.70 -6.23
C ASN A 31 -5.83 -6.31 -4.95
N PHE A 32 -6.30 -5.26 -4.28
CA PHE A 32 -5.78 -4.86 -2.97
C PHE A 32 -6.88 -4.53 -1.96
N LYS A 33 -6.54 -4.66 -0.69
CA LYS A 33 -7.34 -4.19 0.45
C LYS A 33 -6.44 -3.45 1.42
N ILE A 34 -6.79 -2.19 1.70
CA ILE A 34 -6.11 -1.41 2.73
C ILE A 34 -6.59 -1.90 4.10
N GLY A 35 -5.65 -2.31 4.94
CA GLY A 35 -5.91 -2.84 6.28
C GLY A 35 -5.85 -1.76 7.36
N ASP A 36 -4.65 -1.25 7.61
CA ASP A 36 -4.40 -0.18 8.61
C ASP A 36 -3.60 0.93 7.94
N ILE A 37 -3.93 2.18 8.23
CA ILE A 37 -3.20 3.35 7.75
C ILE A 37 -3.05 4.33 8.89
N ARG A 38 -1.81 4.76 9.14
CA ARG A 38 -1.48 5.76 10.15
C ARG A 38 -0.69 6.85 9.47
N ILE A 39 -1.27 8.04 9.43
CA ILE A 39 -0.62 9.20 8.85
C ILE A 39 0.12 9.93 9.97
N GLY A 40 1.40 10.22 9.73
CA GLY A 40 2.18 11.06 10.63
C GLY A 40 1.56 12.46 10.70
N GLU A 41 1.38 12.98 11.91
CA GLU A 41 0.75 14.29 12.11
C GLU A 41 1.69 15.43 11.73
N LYS A 42 2.99 15.26 12.00
CA LYS A 42 4.04 16.21 11.63
C LYS A 42 4.86 15.68 10.46
N ARG A 43 5.52 16.59 9.74
CA ARG A 43 6.41 16.22 8.61
C ARG A 43 7.54 15.26 8.98
N VAL A 44 7.97 15.25 10.24
CA VAL A 44 9.03 14.34 10.72
C VAL A 44 8.48 12.97 11.12
N ASP A 45 7.16 12.85 11.29
CA ASP A 45 6.52 11.62 11.73
C ASP A 45 6.35 10.70 10.52
N GLN A 46 6.83 9.47 10.65
CA GLN A 46 6.68 8.47 9.61
C GLN A 46 5.23 8.00 9.55
N SER A 47 4.70 7.93 8.33
CA SER A 47 3.41 7.29 8.07
C SER A 47 3.61 5.79 7.86
N PHE A 48 2.54 5.03 8.10
CA PHE A 48 2.47 3.59 7.95
C PHE A 48 1.22 3.20 7.16
N ALA A 49 1.33 2.24 6.26
CA ALA A 49 0.18 1.60 5.63
C ALA A 49 0.41 0.10 5.52
N ARG A 50 -0.61 -0.69 5.87
CA ARG A 50 -0.66 -2.14 5.66
C ARG A 50 -1.68 -2.44 4.56
N ILE A 51 -1.24 -3.14 3.53
CA ILE A 51 -2.05 -3.45 2.36
C ILE A 51 -1.99 -4.95 2.12
N VAL A 52 -3.13 -5.58 1.96
CA VAL A 52 -3.23 -6.97 1.49
C VAL A 52 -3.37 -6.94 -0.02
N VAL A 53 -2.47 -7.59 -0.74
CA VAL A 53 -2.50 -7.76 -2.18
C VAL A 53 -2.96 -9.18 -2.49
N SER A 54 -3.82 -9.35 -3.48
CA SER A 54 -4.32 -10.66 -3.88
C SER A 54 -4.41 -10.77 -5.39
N ALA A 55 -3.93 -11.88 -5.95
CA ALA A 55 -3.96 -12.16 -7.38
C ALA A 55 -4.60 -13.52 -7.67
N GLU A 56 -5.20 -13.65 -8.84
CA GLU A 56 -5.58 -14.95 -9.35
C GLU A 56 -4.33 -15.72 -9.81
N THR A 57 -4.32 -17.01 -9.55
CA THR A 57 -3.26 -17.91 -9.99
C THR A 57 -3.89 -18.80 -11.04
N SER A 58 -3.60 -18.53 -12.31
CA SER A 58 -3.96 -19.39 -13.43
C SER A 58 -3.00 -20.58 -13.56
#